data_AF-A0A9W6WQQ0-F1
#
_entry.id   AF-A0A9W6WQQ0-F1
#
_cell.length_a   1.000
_cell.length_b   1.000
_cell.length_c   1.000
_cell.angle_alpha   90.00
_cell.angle_beta   90.00
_cell.angle_gamma   90.00
#
_symmetry.space_group_name_H-M   'P 1'
#
loop_
_entity.id
_entity.type
_entity.pdbx_description
1 polymer ?
#
loop_
_entity_poly.entity_id
_entity_poly.type
_entity_poly.pdbx_seq_one_letter_code
_entity_poly.pdbx_strand_id
1 'polypeptide(L)'
;MKLTSQGASRRKWAFAVVDYFMKRFFRVYPFFALVAVLLWWLPFESQFRFFLVESADKYDLYKVLTFDFKHRYLMLWTLPLEIAYYFCIPVFVLSTLRLRSFWWIALLALQMWIMHDGIYTYRFHHLLLRPHISTFLQESVAAVIFVKFDAWRKDTGFEFRKWHVVAIRVVEYAMLVLLISECFRALLFEWVHTYLVAAPSGDPFISWLIAYVIVIEMLLPSPVSTTLEWNVLRYWGKISFSLYLLHPFVIYSKFISSRTNYYDRLFMQVALLLLMASTSYYLVEYPLQLMVRRLSQKLAQLEARGMCSSSTTKVTADKKYDEKGAEMA
;
A
#
# COMPACT_ATOMS: atom_id res chain seq x y z
N MET A 1 -5.75 15.75 -9.02
CA MET A 1 -6.69 16.70 -9.66
C MET A 1 -6.16 18.13 -9.73
N LYS A 2 -5.65 18.75 -8.65
CA LYS A 2 -5.23 20.17 -8.65
C LYS A 2 -4.01 20.54 -9.51
N LEU A 3 -3.03 19.66 -9.69
CA LEU A 3 -1.76 20.02 -10.38
C LEU A 3 -1.87 20.08 -11.90
N THR A 4 -2.55 19.09 -12.50
CA THR A 4 -2.79 19.04 -13.95
C THR A 4 -3.79 20.08 -14.41
N SER A 5 -4.80 20.41 -13.59
CA SER A 5 -5.79 21.45 -13.91
C SER A 5 -5.23 22.88 -13.78
N GLN A 6 -4.14 23.08 -13.04
CA GLN A 6 -3.53 24.40 -12.79
C GLN A 6 -2.35 24.73 -13.73
N GLY A 7 -2.05 23.90 -14.73
CA GLY A 7 -0.87 24.11 -15.58
C GLY A 7 0.43 24.15 -14.76
N ALA A 8 0.56 23.27 -13.76
CA ALA A 8 1.64 23.31 -12.78
C ALA A 8 3.04 23.31 -13.44
N SER A 9 3.89 24.23 -13.00
CA SER A 9 5.27 24.34 -13.47
C SER A 9 6.09 23.08 -13.16
N ARG A 10 7.16 22.84 -13.93
CA ARG A 10 8.08 21.70 -13.71
C ARG A 10 8.59 21.61 -12.27
N ARG A 11 8.79 22.76 -11.61
CA ARG A 11 9.20 22.87 -10.21
C ARG A 11 8.15 22.32 -9.25
N LYS A 12 6.87 22.65 -9.47
CA LYS A 12 5.76 22.15 -8.63
C LYS A 12 5.58 20.64 -8.75
N TRP A 13 5.79 20.09 -9.95
CA TRP A 13 5.86 18.64 -10.15
C TRP A 13 7.01 17.98 -9.40
N ALA A 14 8.21 18.59 -9.44
CA ALA A 14 9.36 18.08 -8.68
C ALA A 14 9.08 18.02 -7.17
N PHE A 15 8.52 19.09 -6.57
CA PHE A 15 8.16 19.09 -5.15
C PHE A 15 7.11 18.03 -4.81
N ALA A 16 6.09 17.84 -5.65
CA ALA A 16 5.07 16.82 -5.43
C ALA A 16 5.63 15.39 -5.51
N VAL A 17 6.54 15.12 -6.45
CA VAL A 17 7.21 13.82 -6.59
C VAL A 17 8.13 13.55 -5.40
N VAL A 18 8.91 14.55 -4.97
CA VAL A 18 9.77 14.43 -3.78
C VAL A 18 8.94 14.18 -2.53
N ASP A 19 7.86 14.94 -2.32
CA ASP A 19 6.96 14.75 -1.18
C ASP A 19 6.32 13.35 -1.18
N TYR A 20 5.91 12.85 -2.36
CA TYR A 20 5.37 11.52 -2.54
C TYR A 20 6.37 10.43 -2.12
N PHE A 21 7.59 10.44 -2.67
CA PHE A 21 8.60 9.44 -2.36
C PHE A 21 9.10 9.55 -0.91
N MET A 22 9.25 10.77 -0.38
CA MET A 22 9.62 10.99 1.01
C MET A 22 8.61 10.34 1.97
N LYS A 23 7.31 10.57 1.76
CA LYS A 23 6.25 9.95 2.59
C LYS A 23 6.29 8.43 2.57
N ARG A 24 6.55 7.84 1.40
CA ARG A 24 6.61 6.38 1.23
C ARG A 24 7.88 5.79 1.84
N PHE A 25 9.03 6.46 1.65
CA PHE A 25 10.31 6.05 2.22
C PHE A 25 10.22 5.96 3.74
N PHE A 26 9.82 7.05 4.40
CA PHE A 26 9.76 7.11 5.86
C PHE A 26 8.65 6.27 6.49
N ARG A 27 7.64 5.87 5.71
CA ARG A 27 6.62 4.93 6.17
C ARG A 27 7.18 3.52 6.33
N VAL A 28 8.08 3.09 5.45
CA VAL A 28 8.47 1.68 5.32
C VAL A 28 9.94 1.45 5.70
N TYR A 29 10.85 2.21 5.09
CA TYR A 29 12.28 1.88 5.09
C TYR A 29 12.99 2.04 6.43
N PRO A 30 12.80 3.12 7.22
CA PRO A 30 13.56 3.29 8.46
C PRO A 30 13.29 2.20 9.50
N PHE A 31 12.03 1.80 9.66
CA PHE A 31 11.67 0.75 10.60
C PHE A 31 12.14 -0.63 10.11
N PHE A 32 12.02 -0.89 8.81
CA PHE A 32 12.66 -2.03 8.16
C PHE A 32 14.18 -2.10 8.45
N ALA A 33 14.89 -0.99 8.22
CA ALA A 33 16.33 -0.91 8.42
C ALA A 33 16.71 -1.15 9.89
N LEU A 34 15.94 -0.61 10.83
CA LEU A 34 16.13 -0.86 12.26
C LEU A 34 16.00 -2.35 12.59
N VAL A 35 14.96 -3.03 12.07
CA VAL A 35 14.81 -4.47 12.27
C VAL A 35 15.95 -5.25 11.62
N ALA A 36 16.36 -4.91 10.41
CA ALA A 36 17.50 -5.54 9.74
C ALA A 36 18.82 -5.40 10.54
N VAL A 37 19.05 -4.26 11.18
CA VAL A 37 20.20 -4.02 12.06
C VAL A 37 20.09 -4.80 13.37
N LEU A 38 18.91 -4.82 14.02
CA LEU A 38 18.69 -5.61 15.22
C LEU A 38 18.96 -7.11 14.98
N LEU A 39 18.64 -7.59 13.78
CA LEU A 39 18.90 -8.96 13.38
C LEU A 39 20.36 -9.25 13.16
N TRP A 40 21.06 -8.32 12.54
CA TRP A 40 22.51 -8.43 12.38
C TRP A 40 23.23 -8.59 13.73
N TRP A 41 22.71 -7.96 14.79
CA TRP A 41 23.24 -8.09 16.15
C TRP A 41 22.88 -9.37 16.89
N LEU A 42 21.88 -10.12 16.42
CA LEU A 42 21.46 -11.36 17.07
C LEU A 42 22.48 -12.49 16.83
N PRO A 43 22.72 -13.40 17.80
CA PRO A 43 23.52 -14.58 17.56
C PRO A 43 22.88 -15.49 16.50
N PHE A 44 23.72 -16.22 15.76
CA PHE A 44 23.31 -17.03 14.60
C PHE A 44 22.18 -18.03 14.91
N GLU A 45 22.19 -18.70 16.06
CA GLU A 45 21.13 -19.63 16.48
C GLU A 45 19.73 -18.97 16.60
N SER A 46 19.71 -17.65 16.80
CA SER A 46 18.49 -16.87 16.82
C SER A 46 18.15 -16.36 15.42
N GLN A 47 19.14 -15.95 14.62
CA GLN A 47 18.95 -15.53 13.23
C GLN A 47 18.36 -16.66 12.36
N PHE A 48 18.92 -17.88 12.45
CA PHE A 48 18.45 -19.06 11.70
C PHE A 48 16.95 -19.29 11.91
N ARG A 49 16.48 -19.11 13.15
CA ARG A 49 15.11 -19.37 13.56
C ARG A 49 14.10 -18.37 13.00
N PHE A 50 14.49 -17.10 12.94
CA PHE A 50 13.60 -16.04 12.50
C PHE A 50 13.69 -15.78 10.99
N PHE A 51 14.79 -16.17 10.33
CA PHE A 51 15.08 -15.78 8.94
C PHE A 51 15.55 -16.92 8.03
N LEU A 52 15.54 -18.19 8.48
CA LEU A 52 15.96 -19.36 7.67
C LEU A 52 17.33 -19.17 7.02
N VAL A 53 18.24 -18.46 7.70
CA VAL A 53 19.58 -18.16 7.20
C VAL A 53 20.45 -19.39 7.32
N GLU A 54 20.75 -20.07 6.21
CA GLU A 54 21.47 -21.35 6.22
C GLU A 54 22.88 -21.31 6.87
N SER A 55 23.55 -20.15 6.95
CA SER A 55 24.86 -20.02 7.63
C SER A 55 25.14 -18.57 8.09
N ALA A 56 25.92 -18.39 9.16
CA ALA A 56 26.19 -17.07 9.76
C ALA A 56 26.82 -16.07 8.77
N ASP A 57 27.68 -16.57 7.89
CA ASP A 57 28.34 -15.79 6.84
C ASP A 57 27.38 -15.34 5.71
N LYS A 58 26.13 -15.83 5.68
CA LYS A 58 25.12 -15.44 4.68
C LYS A 58 24.29 -14.24 5.12
N TYR A 59 24.30 -13.83 6.39
CA TYR A 59 23.58 -12.62 6.78
C TYR A 59 24.41 -11.36 6.47
N ASP A 60 24.30 -10.90 5.23
CA ASP A 60 24.93 -9.67 4.76
C ASP A 60 23.98 -8.48 4.91
N LEU A 61 24.22 -7.64 5.92
CA LEU A 61 23.39 -6.47 6.22
C LEU A 61 23.27 -5.53 5.02
N TYR A 62 24.34 -5.33 4.25
CA TYR A 62 24.31 -4.45 3.09
C TYR A 62 23.36 -5.02 2.02
N LYS A 63 23.43 -6.32 1.76
CA LYS A 63 22.54 -6.99 0.79
C LYS A 63 21.09 -7.03 1.26
N VAL A 64 20.83 -7.18 2.56
CA VAL A 64 19.47 -7.08 3.12
C VAL A 64 18.92 -5.67 2.95
N LEU A 65 19.67 -4.63 3.33
CA LEU A 65 19.25 -3.22 3.21
C LEU A 65 19.04 -2.78 1.76
N THR A 66 19.78 -3.35 0.81
CA THR A 66 19.65 -3.09 -0.63
C THR A 66 18.66 -4.03 -1.33
N PHE A 67 17.98 -4.90 -0.58
CA PHE A 67 16.97 -5.85 -1.08
C PHE A 67 17.48 -6.82 -2.16
N ASP A 68 18.71 -7.32 -2.02
CA ASP A 68 19.25 -8.37 -2.88
C ASP A 68 18.35 -9.60 -2.87
N PHE A 69 18.11 -10.18 -4.05
CA PHE A 69 17.11 -11.23 -4.23
C PHE A 69 17.34 -12.45 -3.33
N LYS A 70 18.60 -12.83 -3.11
CA LYS A 70 18.96 -14.00 -2.30
C LYS A 70 18.92 -13.72 -0.78
N HIS A 71 18.84 -12.45 -0.38
CA HIS A 71 18.91 -12.01 1.01
C HIS A 71 17.56 -11.44 1.50
N ARG A 72 16.48 -11.70 0.77
CA ARG A 72 15.10 -11.37 1.15
C ARG A 72 14.54 -12.43 2.08
N TYR A 73 14.98 -12.43 3.33
CA TYR A 73 14.56 -13.42 4.30
C TYR A 73 13.12 -13.20 4.77
N LEU A 74 12.35 -14.29 4.88
CA LEU A 74 10.98 -14.29 5.40
C LEU A 74 10.13 -13.16 4.78
N MET A 75 9.28 -12.47 5.55
CA MET A 75 8.35 -11.43 5.09
C MET A 75 9.02 -10.18 4.48
N LEU A 76 10.34 -10.06 4.54
CA LEU A 76 11.05 -8.96 3.89
C LEU A 76 10.97 -9.02 2.36
N TRP A 77 10.57 -10.17 1.79
CA TRP A 77 10.49 -10.36 0.34
C TRP A 77 9.42 -9.52 -0.36
N THR A 78 8.37 -9.08 0.34
CA THR A 78 7.30 -8.27 -0.26
C THR A 78 7.64 -6.78 -0.29
N LEU A 79 8.51 -6.29 0.61
CA LEU A 79 8.90 -4.87 0.68
C LEU A 79 9.50 -4.36 -0.64
N PRO A 80 10.40 -5.09 -1.33
CA PRO A 80 10.89 -4.70 -2.65
C PRO A 80 9.77 -4.61 -3.70
N LEU A 81 8.74 -5.46 -3.60
CA LEU A 81 7.60 -5.44 -4.52
C LEU A 81 6.76 -4.19 -4.29
N GLU A 82 6.47 -3.87 -3.03
CA GLU A 82 5.75 -2.65 -2.65
C GLU A 82 6.51 -1.40 -3.09
N ILE A 83 7.82 -1.33 -2.81
CA ILE A 83 8.68 -0.22 -3.23
C ILE A 83 8.71 -0.09 -4.75
N ALA A 84 8.89 -1.19 -5.48
CA ALA A 84 8.88 -1.17 -6.95
C ALA A 84 7.53 -0.67 -7.49
N TYR A 85 6.42 -1.10 -6.89
CA TYR A 85 5.09 -0.64 -7.28
C TYR A 85 4.85 0.84 -6.97
N TYR A 86 5.47 1.40 -5.93
CA TYR A 86 5.40 2.84 -5.65
C TYR A 86 5.92 3.71 -6.79
N PHE A 87 6.84 3.23 -7.62
CA PHE A 87 7.27 3.92 -8.85
C PHE A 87 6.24 3.80 -9.99
N CYS A 88 5.46 2.72 -10.01
CA CYS A 88 4.38 2.53 -10.99
C CYS A 88 3.17 3.42 -10.73
N ILE A 89 2.82 3.68 -9.46
CA ILE A 89 1.60 4.44 -9.09
C ILE A 89 1.55 5.84 -9.75
N PRO A 90 2.59 6.70 -9.70
CA PRO A 90 2.55 7.99 -10.38
C PRO A 90 2.31 7.88 -11.87
N VAL A 91 2.96 6.92 -12.54
CA VAL A 91 2.78 6.66 -13.97
C VAL A 91 1.33 6.23 -14.25
N PHE A 92 0.81 5.28 -13.48
CA PHE A 92 -0.57 4.81 -13.60
C PHE A 92 -1.60 5.94 -13.44
N VAL A 93 -1.44 6.77 -12.41
CA VAL A 93 -2.32 7.91 -12.15
C VAL A 93 -2.24 8.93 -13.29
N LEU A 94 -1.04 9.27 -13.77
CA LEU A 94 -0.87 10.22 -14.88
C LEU A 94 -1.48 9.70 -16.19
N SER A 95 -1.27 8.42 -16.51
CA SER A 95 -1.86 7.76 -17.67
C SER A 95 -3.38 7.78 -17.61
N THR A 96 -3.95 7.44 -16.45
CA THR A 96 -5.40 7.50 -16.21
C THR A 96 -5.97 8.91 -16.39
N LEU A 97 -5.24 9.93 -15.91
CA LEU A 97 -5.64 11.33 -16.11
C LEU A 97 -5.58 11.77 -17.57
N ARG A 98 -4.62 11.23 -18.35
CA ARG A 98 -4.47 11.54 -19.78
C ARG A 98 -5.59 10.97 -20.64
N LEU A 99 -6.17 9.82 -20.25
CA LEU A 99 -7.24 9.15 -20.97
C LEU A 99 -8.58 9.92 -20.98
N ARG A 100 -8.75 10.93 -20.13
CA ARG A 100 -9.92 11.83 -20.06
C ARG A 100 -11.26 11.07 -20.09
N SER A 101 -11.97 11.07 -21.23
CA SER A 101 -13.30 10.44 -21.41
C SER A 101 -13.21 8.94 -21.71
N PHE A 102 -12.11 8.47 -22.30
CA PHE A 102 -11.91 7.06 -22.68
C PHE A 102 -11.35 6.19 -21.55
N TRP A 103 -11.34 6.70 -20.33
CA TRP A 103 -10.78 6.01 -19.16
C TRP A 103 -11.46 4.65 -18.91
N TRP A 104 -12.77 4.55 -19.13
CA TRP A 104 -13.54 3.34 -18.85
C TRP A 104 -13.19 2.19 -19.82
N ILE A 105 -12.94 2.48 -21.10
CA ILE A 105 -12.53 1.48 -22.10
C ILE A 105 -11.18 0.89 -21.69
N ALA A 106 -10.22 1.76 -21.38
CA ALA A 106 -8.89 1.35 -20.99
C ALA A 106 -8.89 0.55 -19.67
N LEU A 107 -9.70 0.97 -18.68
CA LEU A 107 -9.83 0.23 -17.42
C LEU A 107 -10.53 -1.10 -17.61
N LEU A 108 -11.53 -1.20 -18.48
CA LEU A 108 -12.22 -2.46 -18.75
C LEU A 108 -11.29 -3.47 -19.44
N ALA A 109 -10.53 -3.02 -20.45
CA ALA A 109 -9.48 -3.82 -21.06
C ALA A 109 -8.43 -4.26 -20.04
N LEU A 110 -7.99 -3.34 -19.18
CA LEU A 110 -7.02 -3.63 -18.14
C LEU A 110 -7.57 -4.61 -17.09
N GLN A 111 -8.84 -4.48 -16.71
CA GLN A 111 -9.49 -5.37 -15.76
C GLN A 111 -9.58 -6.79 -16.29
N MET A 112 -9.96 -6.96 -17.57
CA MET A 112 -9.98 -8.28 -18.21
C MET A 112 -8.58 -8.90 -18.22
N TRP A 113 -7.56 -8.10 -18.54
CA TRP A 113 -6.17 -8.56 -18.48
C TRP A 113 -5.74 -8.93 -17.06
N ILE A 114 -6.05 -8.11 -16.04
CA ILE A 114 -5.71 -8.40 -14.63
C ILE A 114 -6.35 -9.70 -14.18
N MET A 115 -7.63 -9.93 -14.50
CA MET A 115 -8.33 -11.17 -14.12
C MET A 115 -7.71 -12.38 -14.81
N HIS A 116 -7.46 -12.29 -16.12
CA HIS A 116 -6.79 -13.36 -16.86
C HIS A 116 -5.40 -13.64 -16.29
N ASP A 117 -4.58 -12.60 -16.10
CA ASP A 117 -3.24 -12.72 -15.55
C ASP A 117 -3.23 -13.30 -14.14
N GLY A 118 -4.09 -12.80 -13.25
CA GLY A 118 -4.17 -13.27 -11.86
C GLY A 118 -4.58 -14.74 -11.75
N ILE A 119 -5.46 -15.20 -12.62
CA ILE A 119 -5.93 -16.59 -12.67
C ILE A 119 -4.85 -17.54 -13.23
N TYR A 120 -4.22 -17.18 -14.35
CA TYR A 120 -3.35 -18.10 -15.09
C TYR A 120 -1.86 -17.96 -14.75
N THR A 121 -1.45 -16.93 -14.01
CA THR A 121 -0.04 -16.72 -13.65
C THR A 121 0.32 -17.41 -12.34
N TYR A 122 1.36 -18.24 -12.43
CA TYR A 122 2.03 -18.88 -11.31
C TYR A 122 2.67 -17.84 -10.37
N ARG A 123 2.30 -17.86 -9.08
CA ARG A 123 2.76 -16.91 -8.06
C ARG A 123 3.22 -17.65 -6.81
N PHE A 124 4.44 -17.40 -6.36
CA PHE A 124 5.01 -17.93 -5.14
C PHE A 124 5.78 -16.84 -4.40
N HIS A 125 6.03 -17.09 -3.12
CA HIS A 125 6.88 -16.27 -2.29
C HIS A 125 8.25 -16.05 -2.95
N HIS A 126 8.83 -14.87 -2.72
CA HIS A 126 10.15 -14.48 -3.22
C HIS A 126 10.28 -14.34 -4.74
N LEU A 127 9.22 -14.42 -5.55
CA LEU A 127 9.32 -14.05 -6.97
C LEU A 127 9.41 -12.51 -7.16
N LEU A 128 9.84 -12.10 -8.35
CA LEU A 128 9.90 -10.69 -8.76
C LEU A 128 8.49 -10.06 -8.87
N LEU A 129 8.45 -8.75 -9.18
CA LEU A 129 7.20 -7.99 -9.29
C LEU A 129 6.27 -8.47 -10.40
N ARG A 130 6.80 -8.93 -11.55
CA ARG A 130 5.96 -9.26 -12.71
C ARG A 130 4.88 -10.31 -12.38
N PRO A 131 5.20 -11.46 -11.78
CA PRO A 131 4.16 -12.41 -11.37
C PRO A 131 3.10 -11.79 -10.44
N HIS A 132 3.47 -10.80 -9.61
CA HIS A 132 2.60 -10.16 -8.63
C HIS A 132 1.92 -8.88 -9.11
N ILE A 133 2.21 -8.41 -10.33
CA ILE A 133 1.79 -7.07 -10.79
C ILE A 133 0.25 -6.94 -10.82
N SER A 134 -0.46 -8.00 -11.19
CA SER A 134 -1.92 -8.04 -11.23
C SER A 134 -2.54 -7.77 -9.86
N THR A 135 -1.94 -8.27 -8.77
CA THR A 135 -2.36 -8.00 -7.38
C THR A 135 -2.31 -6.50 -7.07
N PHE A 136 -1.20 -5.83 -7.37
CA PHE A 136 -1.05 -4.41 -7.06
C PHE A 136 -1.89 -3.52 -7.98
N LEU A 137 -2.00 -3.90 -9.26
CA LEU A 137 -2.73 -3.14 -10.25
C LEU A 137 -4.24 -3.18 -10.01
N GLN A 138 -4.76 -4.32 -9.54
CA GLN A 138 -6.16 -4.47 -9.15
C GLN A 138 -6.60 -3.41 -8.14
N GLU A 139 -5.81 -3.19 -7.09
CA GLU A 139 -6.09 -2.17 -6.09
C GLU A 139 -6.11 -0.75 -6.68
N SER A 140 -5.23 -0.49 -7.64
CA SER A 140 -5.14 0.82 -8.30
C SER A 140 -6.31 1.05 -9.26
N VAL A 141 -6.75 0.01 -9.98
CA VAL A 141 -7.96 0.06 -10.80
C VAL A 141 -9.20 0.30 -9.92
N ALA A 142 -9.33 -0.44 -8.82
CA ALA A 142 -10.41 -0.28 -7.85
C ALA A 142 -10.46 1.15 -7.27
N ALA A 143 -9.33 1.74 -6.92
CA ALA A 143 -9.24 3.12 -6.47
C ALA A 143 -9.72 4.13 -7.52
N VAL A 144 -9.38 3.93 -8.80
CA VAL A 144 -9.86 4.80 -9.88
C VAL A 144 -11.35 4.64 -10.09
N ILE A 145 -11.87 3.40 -10.08
CA ILE A 145 -13.30 3.12 -10.18
C ILE A 145 -14.05 3.86 -9.08
N PHE A 146 -13.62 3.73 -7.82
CA PHE A 146 -14.22 4.45 -6.69
C PHE A 146 -14.23 5.96 -6.91
N VAL A 147 -13.07 6.56 -7.22
CA VAL A 147 -12.96 8.03 -7.39
C VAL A 147 -13.82 8.54 -8.54
N LYS A 148 -13.86 7.83 -9.67
CA LYS A 148 -14.66 8.22 -10.84
C LYS A 148 -16.15 8.06 -10.59
N PHE A 149 -16.55 6.96 -9.95
CA PHE A 149 -17.94 6.68 -9.64
C PHE A 149 -18.48 7.63 -8.58
N ASP A 150 -17.72 7.90 -7.51
CA ASP A 150 -18.12 8.86 -6.47
C ASP A 150 -18.24 10.29 -7.03
N ALA A 151 -17.32 10.70 -7.92
CA ALA A 151 -17.42 11.99 -8.62
C ALA A 151 -18.67 12.06 -9.50
N TRP A 152 -18.90 11.04 -10.35
CA TRP A 152 -20.08 10.98 -11.21
C TRP A 152 -21.39 11.02 -10.40
N ARG A 153 -21.45 10.30 -9.26
CA ARG A 153 -22.60 10.30 -8.37
C ARG A 153 -22.89 11.70 -7.82
N LYS A 154 -21.84 12.41 -7.38
CA LYS A 154 -21.95 13.78 -6.87
C LYS A 154 -22.39 14.77 -7.95
N ASP A 155 -21.91 14.60 -9.18
CA ASP A 155 -22.24 15.48 -10.30
C ASP A 155 -23.67 15.26 -10.81
N THR A 156 -24.17 14.03 -10.79
CA THR A 156 -25.50 13.67 -11.31
C THR A 156 -26.60 13.64 -10.25
N GLY A 157 -26.24 13.69 -8.95
CA GLY A 157 -27.18 13.48 -7.85
C GLY A 157 -27.75 12.07 -7.81
N PHE A 158 -27.04 11.08 -8.37
CA PHE A 158 -27.54 9.70 -8.44
C PHE A 158 -27.71 9.09 -7.04
N GLU A 159 -28.90 8.57 -6.78
CA GLU A 159 -29.22 7.82 -5.56
C GLU A 159 -29.49 6.34 -5.87
N PHE A 160 -28.98 5.46 -5.01
CA PHE A 160 -29.21 4.03 -5.15
C PHE A 160 -30.64 3.68 -4.75
N ARG A 161 -31.40 3.10 -5.70
CA ARG A 161 -32.68 2.46 -5.42
C ARG A 161 -32.48 1.21 -4.57
N LYS A 162 -33.49 0.83 -3.79
CA LYS A 162 -33.45 -0.37 -2.92
C LYS A 162 -33.00 -1.64 -3.66
N TRP A 163 -33.50 -1.87 -4.87
CA TRP A 163 -33.10 -3.02 -5.70
C TRP A 163 -31.62 -2.99 -6.10
N HIS A 164 -31.06 -1.81 -6.42
CA HIS A 164 -29.62 -1.68 -6.70
C HIS A 164 -28.80 -2.04 -5.46
N VAL A 165 -29.22 -1.55 -4.28
CA VAL A 165 -28.54 -1.87 -3.01
C VAL A 165 -28.59 -3.37 -2.75
N VAL A 166 -29.77 -4.02 -2.85
CA VAL A 166 -29.89 -5.46 -2.64
C VAL A 166 -29.00 -6.25 -3.60
N ALA A 167 -29.01 -5.92 -4.90
CA ALA A 167 -28.17 -6.60 -5.89
C ALA A 167 -26.67 -6.46 -5.55
N ILE A 168 -26.21 -5.25 -5.21
CA ILE A 168 -24.81 -5.00 -4.84
C ILE A 168 -24.42 -5.77 -3.56
N ARG A 169 -25.32 -5.81 -2.56
CA ARG A 169 -25.07 -6.55 -1.31
C ARG A 169 -24.99 -8.05 -1.53
N VAL A 170 -25.82 -8.63 -2.40
CA VAL A 170 -25.73 -10.06 -2.73
C VAL A 170 -24.36 -10.37 -3.33
N VAL A 171 -23.86 -9.52 -4.24
CA VAL A 171 -22.53 -9.68 -4.84
C VAL A 171 -21.42 -9.53 -3.80
N GLU A 172 -21.49 -8.52 -2.94
CA GLU A 172 -20.53 -8.28 -1.87
C GLU A 172 -20.45 -9.46 -0.89
N TYR A 173 -21.59 -9.97 -0.41
CA TYR A 173 -21.60 -11.11 0.50
C TYR A 173 -21.09 -12.39 -0.18
N ALA A 174 -21.38 -12.59 -1.47
CA ALA A 174 -20.78 -13.69 -2.22
C ALA A 174 -19.25 -13.56 -2.29
N MET A 175 -18.72 -12.35 -2.55
CA MET A 175 -17.27 -12.10 -2.53
C MET A 175 -16.65 -12.33 -1.15
N LEU A 176 -17.33 -11.91 -0.07
CA LEU A 176 -16.88 -12.14 1.30
C LEU A 176 -16.85 -13.63 1.67
N VAL A 177 -17.88 -14.39 1.28
CA VAL A 177 -17.92 -15.85 1.49
C VAL A 177 -16.76 -16.52 0.78
N LEU A 178 -16.47 -16.15 -0.47
CA LEU A 178 -15.32 -16.66 -1.22
C LEU A 178 -14.00 -16.29 -0.53
N LEU A 179 -13.86 -15.04 -0.08
CA LEU A 179 -12.65 -14.57 0.61
C LEU A 179 -12.41 -15.32 1.92
N ILE A 180 -13.44 -15.48 2.76
CA ILE A 180 -13.37 -16.22 4.02
C ILE A 180 -13.05 -17.70 3.75
N SER A 181 -13.68 -18.30 2.74
CA SER A 181 -13.42 -19.68 2.34
C SER A 181 -11.95 -19.90 1.98
N GLU A 182 -11.33 -18.93 1.28
CA GLU A 182 -9.93 -18.99 0.89
C GLU A 182 -8.99 -18.77 2.08
N CYS A 183 -9.25 -17.75 2.91
CA CYS A 183 -8.39 -17.43 4.06
C CYS A 183 -8.33 -18.57 5.10
N PHE A 184 -9.43 -19.29 5.30
CA PHE A 184 -9.53 -20.32 6.32
C PHE A 184 -9.58 -21.74 5.76
N ARG A 185 -9.30 -21.92 4.46
CA ARG A 185 -9.31 -23.23 3.78
C ARG A 185 -10.52 -24.08 4.16
N ALA A 186 -11.71 -23.61 3.78
CA ALA A 186 -13.02 -24.27 3.97
C ALA A 186 -13.72 -24.14 5.34
N LEU A 187 -13.54 -23.05 6.08
CA LEU A 187 -14.32 -22.79 7.33
C LEU A 187 -15.85 -22.81 7.15
N LEU A 188 -16.34 -22.47 5.95
CA LEU A 188 -17.77 -22.44 5.64
C LEU A 188 -18.22 -23.74 4.97
N PHE A 189 -17.74 -24.01 3.76
CA PHE A 189 -18.03 -25.25 3.05
C PHE A 189 -16.85 -25.66 2.17
N GLU A 190 -16.45 -26.93 2.24
CA GLU A 190 -15.35 -27.51 1.43
C GLU A 190 -15.55 -27.34 -0.07
N TRP A 191 -16.81 -27.39 -0.54
CA TRP A 191 -17.14 -27.25 -1.95
C TRP A 191 -16.93 -25.82 -2.48
N VAL A 192 -17.00 -24.78 -1.62
CA VAL A 192 -16.81 -23.39 -2.06
C VAL A 192 -15.36 -23.13 -2.46
N HIS A 193 -14.41 -23.77 -1.78
CA HIS A 193 -12.99 -23.69 -2.14
C HIS A 193 -12.71 -24.31 -3.52
N THR A 194 -13.52 -25.26 -3.97
CA THR A 194 -13.41 -25.88 -5.30
C THR A 194 -13.81 -24.93 -6.44
N TYR A 195 -14.58 -23.88 -6.16
CA TYR A 195 -15.01 -22.87 -7.16
C TYR A 195 -14.09 -21.66 -7.25
N LEU A 196 -13.15 -21.47 -6.31
CA LEU A 196 -12.05 -20.54 -6.52
C LEU A 196 -11.16 -21.14 -7.59
N VAL A 197 -10.98 -20.41 -8.68
CA VAL A 197 -10.19 -20.87 -9.84
C VAL A 197 -8.81 -21.28 -9.32
N ALA A 198 -8.56 -22.59 -9.30
CA ALA A 198 -7.33 -23.14 -8.79
C ALA A 198 -6.17 -22.53 -9.58
N ALA A 199 -5.32 -21.77 -8.90
CA ALA A 199 -4.08 -21.31 -9.50
C ALA A 199 -3.32 -22.57 -9.97
N PRO A 200 -2.81 -22.62 -11.21
CA PRO A 200 -2.19 -23.84 -11.77
C PRO A 200 -1.06 -24.41 -10.91
N SER A 201 -0.50 -23.62 -10.01
CA SER A 201 0.23 -24.00 -8.80
C SER A 201 0.67 -22.69 -8.14
N GLY A 202 0.40 -22.47 -6.86
CA GLY A 202 0.82 -21.26 -6.13
C GLY A 202 -0.29 -20.49 -5.41
N ASP A 203 0.04 -19.27 -4.98
CA ASP A 203 -0.81 -18.44 -4.13
C ASP A 203 -2.07 -17.94 -4.88
N PRO A 204 -3.27 -17.99 -4.26
CA PRO A 204 -4.54 -17.61 -4.89
C PRO A 204 -4.60 -16.11 -5.25
N PHE A 205 -5.38 -15.78 -6.30
CA PHE A 205 -5.62 -14.38 -6.67
C PHE A 205 -6.82 -13.81 -5.93
N ILE A 206 -6.63 -13.40 -4.68
CA ILE A 206 -7.72 -12.85 -3.84
C ILE A 206 -7.85 -11.32 -3.91
N SER A 207 -6.92 -10.63 -4.57
CA SER A 207 -6.87 -9.16 -4.59
C SER A 207 -8.15 -8.54 -5.16
N TRP A 208 -8.76 -9.15 -6.17
CA TRP A 208 -10.01 -8.63 -6.76
C TRP A 208 -11.18 -8.71 -5.78
N LEU A 209 -11.28 -9.78 -4.98
CA LEU A 209 -12.30 -9.92 -3.94
C LEU A 209 -12.16 -8.81 -2.90
N ILE A 210 -10.95 -8.64 -2.36
CA ILE A 210 -10.67 -7.62 -1.33
C ILE A 210 -10.93 -6.22 -1.89
N ALA A 211 -10.39 -5.92 -3.08
CA ALA A 211 -10.48 -4.59 -3.68
C ALA A 211 -11.94 -4.18 -3.95
N TYR A 212 -12.77 -5.09 -4.47
CA TYR A 212 -14.17 -4.77 -4.73
C TYR A 212 -15.02 -4.69 -3.48
N VAL A 213 -14.81 -5.56 -2.48
CA VAL A 213 -15.48 -5.43 -1.18
C VAL A 213 -15.19 -4.06 -0.58
N ILE A 214 -13.93 -3.60 -0.60
CA ILE A 214 -13.57 -2.27 -0.11
C ILE A 214 -14.28 -1.17 -0.91
N VAL A 215 -14.30 -1.24 -2.24
CA VAL A 215 -14.98 -0.24 -3.08
C VAL A 215 -16.47 -0.20 -2.80
N ILE A 216 -17.13 -1.35 -2.63
CA ILE A 216 -18.55 -1.43 -2.31
C ILE A 216 -18.82 -0.81 -0.94
N GLU A 217 -18.07 -1.17 0.10
CA GLU A 217 -18.22 -0.61 1.45
C GLU A 217 -17.96 0.91 1.51
N MET A 218 -17.04 1.42 0.68
CA MET A 218 -16.81 2.86 0.57
C MET A 218 -17.95 3.62 -0.12
N LEU A 219 -18.68 2.97 -1.03
CA LEU A 219 -19.82 3.57 -1.75
C LEU A 219 -21.14 3.41 -1.01
N LEU A 220 -21.32 2.26 -0.38
CA LEU A 220 -22.49 1.83 0.36
C LEU A 220 -21.99 1.21 1.68
N PRO A 221 -21.89 1.99 2.76
CA PRO A 221 -21.49 1.47 4.07
C PRO A 221 -22.48 0.44 4.61
N SER A 222 -21.98 -0.65 5.20
CA SER A 222 -22.76 -1.78 5.72
C SER A 222 -22.36 -2.14 7.17
N PRO A 223 -22.96 -3.18 7.77
CA PRO A 223 -22.44 -3.74 9.02
C PRO A 223 -20.97 -4.16 8.93
N VAL A 224 -20.46 -4.54 7.75
CA VAL A 224 -19.06 -4.90 7.53
C VAL A 224 -18.17 -3.66 7.67
N SER A 225 -18.48 -2.52 7.02
CA SER A 225 -17.72 -1.28 7.28
C SER A 225 -17.82 -0.88 8.74
N THR A 226 -19.00 -0.96 9.35
CA THR A 226 -19.20 -0.65 10.78
C THR A 226 -18.29 -1.49 11.67
N THR A 227 -18.15 -2.78 11.35
CA THR A 227 -17.24 -3.70 12.07
C THR A 227 -15.78 -3.30 11.86
N LEU A 228 -15.36 -3.04 10.62
CA LEU A 228 -13.99 -2.62 10.30
C LEU A 228 -13.63 -1.24 10.89
N GLU A 229 -14.63 -0.39 11.11
CA GLU A 229 -14.48 0.91 11.76
C GLU A 229 -14.41 0.83 13.29
N TRP A 230 -14.57 -0.36 13.87
CA TRP A 230 -14.44 -0.54 15.30
C TRP A 230 -13.06 -0.09 15.80
N ASN A 231 -13.03 0.59 16.95
CA ASN A 231 -11.82 1.20 17.50
C ASN A 231 -10.64 0.23 17.62
N VAL A 232 -10.92 -1.04 17.95
CA VAL A 232 -9.91 -2.09 18.04
C VAL A 232 -9.29 -2.39 16.68
N LEU A 233 -10.11 -2.62 15.66
CA LEU A 233 -9.62 -2.92 14.30
C LEU A 233 -8.96 -1.70 13.65
N ARG A 234 -9.46 -0.49 13.91
CA ARG A 234 -8.79 0.76 13.53
C ARG A 234 -7.41 0.88 14.18
N TYR A 235 -7.29 0.50 15.45
CA TYR A 235 -6.00 0.50 16.14
C TYR A 235 -5.04 -0.53 15.54
N TRP A 236 -5.53 -1.75 15.25
CA TRP A 236 -4.73 -2.78 14.57
C TRP A 236 -4.27 -2.32 13.18
N GLY A 237 -5.12 -1.59 12.46
CA GLY A 237 -4.74 -0.93 11.21
C GLY A 237 -3.60 0.08 11.37
N LYS A 238 -3.56 0.83 12.48
CA LYS A 238 -2.47 1.80 12.75
C LYS A 238 -1.13 1.11 13.00
N ILE A 239 -1.12 0.02 13.75
CA ILE A 239 0.10 -0.75 14.09
C ILE A 239 0.40 -1.87 13.08
N SER A 240 -0.34 -1.93 11.97
CA SER A 240 -0.31 -3.05 11.01
C SER A 240 1.07 -3.28 10.41
N PHE A 241 1.85 -2.22 10.15
CA PHE A 241 3.20 -2.35 9.61
C PHE A 241 4.16 -2.94 10.64
N SER A 242 4.08 -2.49 11.89
CA SER A 242 4.81 -3.08 13.03
C SER A 242 4.45 -4.56 13.21
N LEU A 243 3.16 -4.88 13.15
CA LEU A 243 2.67 -6.26 13.26
C LEU A 243 3.20 -7.11 12.10
N TYR A 244 3.14 -6.60 10.88
CA TYR A 244 3.67 -7.24 9.68
C TYR A 244 5.16 -7.56 9.80
N LEU A 245 5.97 -6.62 10.28
CA LEU A 245 7.41 -6.82 10.32
C LEU A 245 7.87 -7.67 11.52
N LEU A 246 7.16 -7.57 12.65
CA LEU A 246 7.63 -8.14 13.91
C LEU A 246 6.96 -9.46 14.31
N HIS A 247 5.83 -9.87 13.71
CA HIS A 247 5.21 -11.15 14.05
C HIS A 247 6.14 -12.38 14.05
N PRO A 248 7.18 -12.48 13.19
CA PRO A 248 8.06 -13.66 13.21
C PRO A 248 8.82 -13.81 14.52
N PHE A 249 9.19 -12.69 15.17
CA PHE A 249 9.89 -12.70 16.45
C PHE A 249 9.05 -13.31 17.57
N VAL A 250 7.72 -13.16 17.49
CA VAL A 250 6.78 -13.74 18.46
C VAL A 250 6.44 -15.17 18.07
N ILE A 251 6.03 -15.41 16.82
CA ILE A 251 5.58 -16.74 16.39
C ILE A 251 6.68 -17.80 16.54
N TYR A 252 7.93 -17.46 16.17
CA TYR A 252 9.06 -18.38 16.21
C TYR A 252 9.86 -18.32 17.52
N SER A 253 9.38 -17.59 18.54
CA SER A 253 10.04 -17.58 19.85
C SER A 253 9.94 -18.95 20.54
N LYS A 254 11.08 -19.46 21.04
CA LYS A 254 11.13 -20.72 21.82
C LYS A 254 10.23 -20.68 23.06
N PHE A 255 10.09 -19.52 23.68
CA PHE A 255 9.25 -19.36 24.88
C PHE A 255 7.76 -19.63 24.60
N ILE A 256 7.32 -19.33 23.38
CA ILE A 256 5.93 -19.50 22.93
C ILE A 256 5.74 -20.85 22.27
N SER A 257 6.66 -21.25 21.39
CA SER A 257 6.55 -22.51 20.64
C SER A 257 6.66 -23.76 21.52
N SER A 258 7.32 -23.66 22.67
CA SER A 258 7.41 -24.75 23.66
C SER A 258 6.14 -24.97 24.49
N ARG A 259 5.15 -24.08 24.41
CA ARG A 259 3.89 -24.23 25.14
C ARG A 259 3.02 -25.30 24.49
N THR A 260 2.61 -26.28 25.30
CA THR A 260 1.79 -27.42 24.86
C THR A 260 0.30 -27.07 24.77
N ASN A 261 -0.20 -26.21 25.67
CA ASN A 261 -1.57 -25.73 25.63
C ASN A 261 -1.78 -24.74 24.47
N TYR A 262 -2.73 -25.06 23.59
CA TYR A 262 -3.07 -24.25 22.42
C TYR A 262 -3.55 -22.83 22.80
N TYR A 263 -4.43 -22.72 23.80
CA TYR A 263 -5.02 -21.44 24.19
C TYR A 263 -3.97 -20.53 24.83
N ASP A 264 -3.13 -21.06 25.72
CA ASP A 264 -2.03 -20.30 26.33
C ASP A 264 -1.09 -19.77 25.24
N ARG A 265 -0.79 -20.60 24.23
CA ARG A 265 0.03 -20.20 23.09
C ARG A 265 -0.65 -19.10 22.26
N LEU A 266 -1.93 -19.25 21.94
CA LEU A 266 -2.70 -18.27 21.16
C LEU A 266 -2.77 -16.92 21.88
N PHE A 267 -3.19 -16.91 23.15
CA PHE A 267 -3.31 -15.68 23.93
C PHE A 267 -1.96 -15.00 24.14
N MET A 268 -0.89 -15.77 24.43
CA MET A 268 0.45 -15.20 24.52
C MET A 268 0.94 -14.64 23.19
N GLN A 269 0.71 -15.32 22.07
CA GLN A 269 1.06 -14.83 20.75
C GLN A 269 0.37 -13.50 20.46
N VAL A 270 -0.95 -13.44 20.61
CA VAL A 270 -1.74 -12.22 20.35
C VAL A 270 -1.32 -11.09 21.29
N ALA A 271 -1.19 -11.35 22.59
CA ALA A 271 -0.84 -10.33 23.57
C ALA A 271 0.58 -9.77 23.33
N LEU A 272 1.58 -10.63 23.14
CA LEU A 272 2.96 -10.22 22.90
C LEU A 272 3.13 -9.53 21.55
N LEU A 273 2.44 -10.01 20.51
CA LEU A 273 2.41 -9.36 19.21
C LEU A 273 1.85 -7.95 19.31
N LEU A 274 0.69 -7.77 19.94
CA LEU A 274 0.07 -6.47 20.12
C LEU A 274 0.95 -5.55 20.97
N LEU A 275 1.51 -6.05 22.08
CA LEU A 275 2.40 -5.26 22.94
C LEU A 275 3.62 -4.78 22.17
N MET A 276 4.30 -5.69 21.49
CA MET A 276 5.52 -5.40 20.75
C MET A 276 5.25 -4.47 19.57
N ALA A 277 4.20 -4.72 18.78
CA ALA A 277 3.83 -3.87 17.66
C ALA A 277 3.38 -2.48 18.10
N SER A 278 2.67 -2.37 19.22
CA SER A 278 2.27 -1.09 19.80
C SER A 278 3.49 -0.30 20.30
N THR A 279 4.42 -0.99 20.96
CA THR A 279 5.65 -0.38 21.47
C THR A 279 6.53 0.13 20.32
N SER A 280 6.75 -0.69 19.28
CA SER A 280 7.52 -0.27 18.10
C SER A 280 6.84 0.85 17.33
N TYR A 281 5.51 0.83 17.22
CA TYR A 281 4.75 1.90 16.58
C TYR A 281 4.98 3.24 17.26
N TYR A 282 4.86 3.32 18.60
CA TYR A 282 5.03 4.58 19.31
C TYR A 282 6.48 5.03 19.42
N LEU A 283 7.44 4.11 19.48
CA LEU A 283 8.86 4.45 19.59
C LEU A 283 9.50 4.82 18.25
N VAL A 284 9.04 4.24 17.14
CA VAL A 284 9.70 4.36 15.85
C VAL A 284 8.76 4.92 14.78
N GLU A 285 7.69 4.21 14.44
CA GLU A 285 6.86 4.57 13.29
C GLU A 285 6.16 5.91 13.46
N TYR A 286 5.54 6.16 14.61
CA TYR A 286 4.77 7.36 14.86
C TYR A 286 5.64 8.63 14.89
N PRO A 287 6.79 8.67 15.59
CA PRO A 287 7.74 9.79 15.49
C PRO A 287 8.20 10.07 14.06
N LEU A 288 8.50 9.03 13.27
CA LEU A 288 8.90 9.17 11.88
C LEU A 288 7.77 9.76 11.02
N GLN A 289 6.53 9.30 11.21
CA GLN A 289 5.36 9.86 10.54
C GLN A 289 5.16 11.35 10.89
N LEU A 290 5.37 11.74 12.14
CA LEU A 290 5.33 13.15 12.56
C LEU A 290 6.45 13.97 11.90
N MET A 291 7.67 13.43 11.84
CA MET A 291 8.82 14.08 11.21
C MET A 291 8.55 14.33 9.71
N VAL A 292 8.02 13.34 8.99
CA VAL A 292 7.64 13.47 7.58
C VAL A 292 6.61 14.56 7.39
N ARG A 293 5.57 14.62 8.23
CA ARG A 293 4.54 15.67 8.12
C ARG A 293 5.17 17.06 8.22
N ARG A 294 6.12 17.25 9.15
CA ARG A 294 6.87 18.51 9.30
C ARG A 294 7.74 18.80 8.09
N LEU A 295 8.43 17.80 7.54
CA LEU A 295 9.24 17.95 6.32
C LEU A 295 8.37 18.31 5.11
N SER A 296 7.22 17.65 4.94
CA SER A 296 6.25 17.95 3.88
C SER A 296 5.72 19.38 3.97
N GLN A 297 5.43 19.86 5.19
CA GLN A 297 5.03 21.24 5.41
C GLN A 297 6.14 22.23 5.04
N LYS A 298 7.39 21.95 5.41
CA LYS A 298 8.54 22.77 5.02
C LYS A 298 8.75 22.79 3.50
N LEU A 299 8.62 21.64 2.83
CA LEU A 299 8.68 21.55 1.36
C LEU A 299 7.60 22.40 0.70
N ALA A 300 6.37 22.35 1.20
CA ALA A 300 5.26 23.19 0.71
C ALA A 300 5.53 24.70 0.92
N GLN A 301 6.13 25.08 2.04
CA GLN A 301 6.53 26.48 2.29
C GLN A 301 7.64 26.94 1.34
N LEU A 302 8.62 26.08 1.06
CA LEU A 302 9.70 26.37 0.10
C LEU A 302 9.17 26.51 -1.33
N GLU A 303 8.21 25.68 -1.72
CA GLU A 303 7.50 25.81 -2.99
C GLU A 303 6.83 27.19 -3.10
N ALA A 304 6.06 27.58 -2.09
CA ALA A 304 5.34 28.86 -2.07
C ALA A 304 6.29 30.08 -2.11
N ARG A 305 7.38 30.05 -1.34
CA ARG A 305 8.40 31.12 -1.34
C ARG A 305 9.10 31.25 -2.70
N GLY A 306 9.38 30.11 -3.34
CA GLY A 306 10.00 30.06 -4.66
C GLY A 306 9.13 30.59 -5.80
N MET A 307 7.81 30.57 -5.64
CA MET A 307 6.88 31.22 -6.58
C MET A 307 6.90 32.75 -6.40
N CYS A 308 6.89 33.22 -5.15
CA CYS A 308 6.89 34.65 -4.82
C CYS A 308 8.17 35.38 -5.31
N SER A 309 9.35 34.74 -5.21
CA SER A 309 10.60 35.34 -5.70
C SER A 309 10.64 35.44 -7.22
N SER A 310 10.06 34.48 -7.95
CA SER A 310 10.04 34.47 -9.43
C SER A 310 9.09 35.51 -10.04
N SER A 311 8.03 35.90 -9.33
CA SER A 311 7.17 37.02 -9.73
C SER A 311 7.86 38.37 -9.55
N THR A 312 8.67 38.54 -8.49
CA THR A 312 9.39 39.80 -8.26
C THR A 312 10.46 40.05 -9.31
N THR A 313 11.16 39.00 -9.77
CA THR A 313 12.19 39.12 -10.83
C THR A 313 11.60 39.45 -12.20
N LYS A 314 10.39 38.97 -12.52
CA LYS A 314 9.70 39.35 -13.77
C LYS A 314 9.23 40.81 -13.75
N VAL A 315 8.68 41.28 -12.64
CA VAL A 315 8.23 42.69 -12.52
C VAL A 315 9.41 43.67 -12.55
N THR A 316 10.57 43.28 -12.01
CA THR A 316 11.79 44.11 -12.10
C THR A 316 12.48 44.01 -13.46
N ALA A 317 12.35 42.90 -14.18
CA ALA A 317 12.87 42.78 -15.55
C ALA A 317 12.01 43.59 -16.54
N ASP A 318 10.68 43.52 -16.46
CA ASP A 318 9.78 44.29 -17.34
C ASP A 318 9.91 45.80 -17.11
N LYS A 319 10.02 46.26 -15.85
CA LYS A 319 10.31 47.67 -15.55
C LYS A 319 11.64 48.15 -16.12
N LYS A 320 12.67 47.30 -16.13
CA LYS A 320 14.00 47.67 -16.63
C LYS A 320 14.08 47.69 -18.16
N TYR A 321 13.15 47.01 -18.84
CA TYR A 321 12.98 47.12 -20.30
C TYR A 321 12.17 48.35 -20.70
N ASP A 322 11.12 48.72 -19.94
CA ASP A 322 10.37 49.97 -20.18
C ASP A 322 11.23 51.22 -19.92
N GLU A 323 12.06 51.24 -18.87
CA GLU A 323 12.93 52.39 -18.58
C GLU A 323 14.04 52.57 -19.64
N LYS A 324 14.55 51.49 -20.24
CA LYS A 324 15.55 51.57 -21.33
C LYS A 324 14.94 51.89 -22.70
N GLY A 325 13.66 51.60 -22.92
CA GLY A 325 12.94 52.00 -24.13
C GLY A 325 12.58 53.48 -24.15
N ALA A 326 12.41 54.09 -22.97
CA ALA A 326 12.10 55.51 -22.81
C ALA A 326 13.33 56.45 -22.86
N GLU A 327 14.55 55.94 -22.72
CA GLU A 327 15.80 56.72 -22.86
C GLU A 327 16.35 56.74 -24.31
N MET A 328 15.68 56.10 -25.28
CA MET A 328 16.11 56.02 -26.68
C MET A 328 15.09 56.57 -27.70
N ALA A 329 14.11 57.37 -27.25
CA ALA A 329 13.22 58.19 -28.08
C ALA A 329 13.30 59.64 -27.61
#